data_AF-A0A8H7GEE8-F1
#
_entry.id   AF-A0A8H7GEE8-F1
#
_cell.length_a   1.000
_cell.length_b   1.000
_cell.length_c   1.000
_cell.angle_alpha   90.00
_cell.angle_beta   90.00
_cell.angle_gamma   90.00
#
_symmetry.space_group_name_H-M   'P 1'
#
loop_
_entity.id
_entity.type
_entity.pdbx_description
1 polymer ?
#
loop_
_entity_poly.entity_id
_entity_poly.type
_entity_poly.pdbx_seq_one_letter_code
_entity_poly.pdbx_strand_id
1 'polypeptide(L)'
;MISLRRRKVRAGEVVTSARAVDEETMKRLYTFNMKFPQDEVPTATSRKRKLEEPECWAGYGLRLMLMLLYCVSMLCLLRYDEALRITWDNVTFGKDFASGNHYVRLDLPFRKTHQNGGIAPFYLYAQPDRPWLCAVTLFAKWWKLSGSPKGGYVFRRKHGSRFSDDPFLRMVRLKYPPLQTKYD
;
A
#
# COMPACT_ATOMS: atom_id res chain seq x y z
N MET A 1 -7.65 0.62 22.68
CA MET A 1 -7.04 1.98 22.77
C MET A 1 -8.04 2.94 23.46
N ILE A 2 -8.38 2.67 24.72
CA ILE A 2 -9.42 3.41 25.48
C ILE A 2 -8.80 4.57 26.28
N SER A 3 -7.55 4.44 26.71
CA SER A 3 -6.81 5.45 27.46
C SER A 3 -6.55 6.73 26.65
N LEU A 4 -6.23 6.61 25.35
CA LEU A 4 -6.00 7.75 24.46
C LEU A 4 -7.29 8.56 24.21
N ARG A 5 -8.45 7.87 24.13
CA ARG A 5 -9.77 8.51 23.97
C ARG A 5 -10.10 9.40 25.16
N ARG A 6 -9.87 8.92 26.39
CA ARG A 6 -10.13 9.71 27.62
C ARG A 6 -9.29 10.98 27.67
N ARG A 7 -8.04 10.92 27.17
CA ARG A 7 -7.12 12.07 27.16
C ARG A 7 -7.53 13.14 26.13
N LYS A 8 -8.01 12.73 24.95
CA LYS A 8 -8.52 13.64 23.90
C LYS A 8 -9.84 14.31 24.28
N VAL A 9 -10.77 13.57 24.89
CA VAL A 9 -12.02 14.13 25.45
C VAL A 9 -11.75 15.21 26.48
N ARG A 10 -10.80 14.97 27.40
CA ARG A 10 -10.41 15.97 28.42
C ARG A 10 -9.75 17.22 27.83
N ALA A 11 -9.19 17.14 26.63
CA ALA A 11 -8.58 18.27 25.93
C ALA A 11 -9.59 19.07 25.08
N GLY A 12 -10.89 18.73 25.13
CA GLY A 12 -11.92 19.39 24.33
C GLY A 12 -11.90 19.01 22.84
N GLU A 13 -11.08 18.04 22.45
CA GLU A 13 -11.07 17.53 21.08
C GLU A 13 -12.37 16.75 20.81
N VAL A 14 -13.08 17.14 19.74
CA VAL A 14 -14.24 16.38 19.26
C VAL A 14 -13.78 14.96 18.99
N VAL A 15 -14.38 14.00 19.71
CA VAL A 15 -14.14 12.58 19.49
C VAL A 15 -14.71 12.24 18.12
N THR A 16 -13.85 12.24 17.11
CA THR A 16 -14.15 11.58 15.85
C THR A 16 -14.30 10.11 16.18
N SER A 17 -15.53 9.60 16.13
CA SER A 17 -15.79 8.18 16.24
C SER A 17 -14.95 7.46 15.17
N ALA A 18 -14.46 6.27 15.48
CA ALA A 18 -13.77 5.46 14.49
C ALA A 18 -14.82 5.04 13.45
N ARG A 19 -14.93 5.80 12.36
CA ARG A 19 -15.84 5.46 11.25
C ARG A 19 -15.18 4.33 10.45
N ALA A 20 -15.92 3.25 10.25
CA ALA A 20 -15.47 2.18 9.36
C ALA A 20 -15.36 2.72 7.92
N VAL A 21 -14.39 2.20 7.17
CA VAL A 21 -14.26 2.53 5.75
C VAL A 21 -15.22 1.62 4.98
N ASP A 22 -16.26 2.21 4.43
CA ASP A 22 -17.27 1.50 3.64
C ASP A 22 -16.89 1.45 2.15
N GLU A 23 -17.57 0.58 1.39
CA GLU A 23 -17.36 0.45 -0.05
C GLU A 23 -17.54 1.80 -0.79
N GLU A 24 -18.53 2.59 -0.39
CA GLU A 24 -18.77 3.91 -0.98
C GLU A 24 -17.58 4.85 -0.73
N THR A 25 -16.98 4.78 0.45
CA THR A 25 -15.78 5.56 0.79
C THR A 25 -14.61 5.15 -0.11
N MET A 26 -14.41 3.85 -0.33
CA MET A 26 -13.39 3.33 -1.25
C MET A 26 -13.63 3.78 -2.70
N LYS A 27 -14.89 3.77 -3.15
CA LYS A 27 -15.26 4.23 -4.49
C LYS A 27 -14.93 5.71 -4.68
N ARG A 28 -15.36 6.57 -3.74
CA ARG A 28 -15.07 8.01 -3.76
C ARG A 28 -13.55 8.27 -3.77
N LEU A 29 -12.80 7.55 -2.93
CA LEU A 29 -11.34 7.64 -2.87
C LEU A 29 -10.69 7.24 -4.21
N TYR A 30 -11.15 6.14 -4.82
CA TYR A 30 -10.65 5.66 -6.10
C TYR A 30 -10.91 6.68 -7.21
N THR A 31 -12.14 7.16 -7.35
CA THR A 31 -12.51 8.14 -8.37
C THR A 31 -11.73 9.43 -8.21
N PHE A 32 -11.51 9.90 -6.98
CA PHE A 32 -10.69 11.08 -6.73
C PHE A 32 -9.23 10.87 -7.13
N ASN A 33 -8.61 9.77 -6.71
CA ASN A 33 -7.19 9.53 -6.97
C ASN A 33 -6.87 9.19 -8.42
N MET A 34 -7.81 8.62 -9.19
CA MET A 34 -7.62 8.31 -10.61
C MET A 34 -7.70 9.54 -11.53
N LYS A 35 -8.15 10.70 -11.03
CA LYS A 35 -8.11 11.96 -11.80
C LYS A 35 -6.70 12.52 -11.96
N PHE A 36 -5.76 12.11 -11.12
CA PHE A 36 -4.39 12.61 -11.15
C PHE A 36 -3.58 11.90 -12.24
N PRO A 37 -2.81 12.64 -13.07
CA PRO A 37 -2.07 12.07 -14.17
C PRO A 37 -0.97 11.10 -13.70
N GLN A 38 -0.85 9.97 -14.39
CA GLN A 38 0.15 8.95 -14.08
C GLN A 38 1.58 9.42 -14.41
N ASP A 39 1.73 10.23 -15.45
CA ASP A 39 3.02 10.67 -15.99
C ASP A 39 3.55 11.95 -15.33
N GLU A 40 2.89 12.44 -14.28
CA GLU A 40 3.34 13.63 -13.58
C GLU A 40 4.71 13.39 -12.97
N VAL A 41 5.71 14.15 -13.43
CA VAL A 41 7.09 14.06 -12.94
C VAL A 41 7.06 14.25 -11.43
N PRO A 42 7.64 13.33 -10.63
CA PRO A 42 7.65 13.43 -9.17
C PRO A 42 8.51 14.63 -8.71
N THR A 43 7.96 15.83 -8.81
CA THR A 43 8.56 17.05 -8.27
C THR A 43 8.28 17.12 -6.78
N ALA A 44 9.26 17.60 -6.02
CA ALA A 44 9.06 17.85 -4.60
C ALA A 44 8.04 18.98 -4.44
N THR A 45 6.83 18.67 -3.97
CA THR A 45 5.81 19.70 -3.71
C THR A 45 6.34 20.67 -2.66
N SER A 46 6.56 21.93 -3.05
CA SER A 46 7.03 22.96 -2.14
C SER A 46 6.00 23.19 -1.01
N ARG A 47 6.47 23.63 0.16
CA ARG A 47 5.56 23.95 1.29
C ARG A 47 4.52 25.00 0.90
N LYS A 48 4.88 25.94 0.03
CA LYS A 48 3.99 26.99 -0.50
C LYS A 48 2.88 26.40 -1.37
N ARG A 49 3.23 25.51 -2.31
CA ARG A 49 2.23 24.85 -3.17
C ARG A 49 1.25 23.96 -2.38
N LYS A 50 1.69 23.36 -1.27
CA LYS A 50 0.79 22.60 -0.38
C LYS A 50 -0.22 23.48 0.37
N LEU A 51 0.12 24.75 0.62
CA LEU A 51 -0.77 25.71 1.25
C LEU A 51 -1.80 26.25 0.25
N GLU A 52 -1.37 26.48 -1.00
CA GLU A 52 -2.22 26.99 -2.09
C GLU A 52 -3.17 25.89 -2.63
N GLU A 53 -2.68 24.66 -2.78
CA GLU A 53 -3.44 23.51 -3.28
C GLU A 53 -3.33 22.33 -2.29
N PRO A 54 -4.17 22.27 -1.25
CA PRO A 54 -4.12 21.21 -0.25
C PRO A 54 -4.43 19.82 -0.84
N GLU A 55 -5.14 19.77 -1.96
CA GLU A 55 -5.44 18.53 -2.69
C GLU A 55 -4.19 17.92 -3.33
N CYS A 56 -3.16 18.71 -3.65
CA CYS A 56 -1.90 18.30 -4.30
C CYS A 56 -0.84 17.80 -3.30
N TRP A 57 -1.25 17.10 -2.24
CA TRP A 57 -0.36 16.64 -1.17
C TRP A 57 0.50 15.43 -1.56
N ALA A 58 0.06 14.65 -2.57
CA ALA A 58 0.71 13.43 -3.03
C ALA A 58 0.62 13.26 -4.55
N GLY A 59 1.71 12.77 -5.15
CA GLY A 59 1.70 12.31 -6.55
C GLY A 59 1.07 10.93 -6.73
N TYR A 60 0.81 10.55 -7.99
CA TYR A 60 0.08 9.34 -8.39
C TYR A 60 0.56 8.06 -7.69
N GLY A 61 1.88 7.79 -7.69
CA GLY A 61 2.42 6.57 -7.09
C GLY A 61 2.11 6.40 -5.60
N LEU A 62 2.14 7.49 -4.82
CA LEU A 62 1.82 7.42 -3.38
C LEU A 62 0.32 7.18 -3.15
N ARG A 63 -0.53 7.81 -3.98
CA ARG A 63 -1.98 7.59 -3.94
C ARG A 63 -2.32 6.15 -4.29
N LEU A 64 -1.72 5.62 -5.34
CA LEU A 64 -1.90 4.23 -5.76
C LEU A 64 -1.49 3.24 -4.65
N MET A 65 -0.33 3.48 -4.03
CA MET A 65 0.14 2.67 -2.90
C MET A 65 -0.84 2.69 -1.72
N LEU A 66 -1.38 3.87 -1.37
CA LEU A 66 -2.36 4.01 -0.30
C LEU A 66 -3.70 3.38 -0.65
N MET A 67 -4.16 3.51 -1.90
CA MET A 67 -5.37 2.82 -2.35
C MET A 67 -5.23 1.31 -2.25
N LEU A 68 -4.09 0.76 -2.66
CA LEU A 68 -3.79 -0.65 -2.49
C LEU A 68 -3.79 -1.04 -1.00
N LEU A 69 -3.17 -0.24 -0.14
CA LEU A 69 -3.16 -0.47 1.31
C LEU A 69 -4.58 -0.52 1.87
N TYR A 70 -5.42 0.47 1.56
CA TYR A 70 -6.81 0.51 2.01
C TYR A 70 -7.62 -0.68 1.48
N CYS A 71 -7.42 -1.05 0.21
CA CYS A 71 -8.11 -2.18 -0.41
C CYS A 71 -7.74 -3.50 0.26
N VAL A 72 -6.44 -3.77 0.46
CA VAL A 72 -5.95 -4.97 1.14
C VAL A 72 -6.42 -5.00 2.60
N SER A 73 -6.30 -3.89 3.32
CA SER A 73 -6.79 -3.80 4.71
C SER A 73 -8.30 -4.07 4.81
N MET A 74 -9.11 -3.55 3.88
CA MET A 74 -10.56 -3.76 3.87
C MET A 74 -10.92 -5.20 3.52
N LEU A 75 -10.35 -5.77 2.46
CA LEU A 75 -10.70 -7.12 1.98
C LEU A 75 -10.19 -8.22 2.91
N CYS A 76 -9.00 -8.05 3.49
CA CYS A 76 -8.40 -9.03 4.39
C CYS A 76 -8.69 -8.74 5.87
N LEU A 77 -9.49 -7.71 6.18
CA LEU A 77 -9.83 -7.27 7.54
C LEU A 77 -8.60 -7.04 8.43
N LEU A 78 -7.55 -6.44 7.84
CA LEU A 78 -6.28 -6.19 8.52
C LEU A 78 -6.25 -4.79 9.12
N ARG A 79 -5.60 -4.68 10.27
CA ARG A 79 -5.20 -3.35 10.76
C ARG A 79 -4.07 -2.79 9.88
N TYR A 80 -3.91 -1.47 9.86
CA TYR A 80 -2.87 -0.86 9.03
C TYR A 80 -1.44 -1.25 9.43
N ASP A 81 -1.18 -1.48 10.72
CA ASP A 81 0.13 -1.97 11.19
C ASP A 81 0.43 -3.40 10.72
N GLU A 82 -0.60 -4.21 10.51
CA GLU A 82 -0.50 -5.54 9.92
C GLU A 82 -0.28 -5.42 8.40
N ALA A 83 -1.13 -4.66 7.69
CA ALA A 83 -1.02 -4.52 6.24
C ALA A 83 0.32 -3.92 5.80
N LEU A 84 0.89 -2.97 6.55
CA LEU A 84 2.19 -2.38 6.25
C LEU A 84 3.37 -3.37 6.38
N ARG A 85 3.20 -4.50 7.06
CA ARG A 85 4.23 -5.53 7.22
C ARG A 85 4.25 -6.55 6.08
N ILE A 86 3.29 -6.51 5.17
CA ILE A 86 3.23 -7.44 4.03
C ILE A 86 4.47 -7.25 3.15
N THR A 87 5.20 -8.34 2.92
CA THR A 87 6.32 -8.39 1.99
C THR A 87 5.90 -8.99 0.65
N TRP A 88 6.68 -8.78 -0.39
CA TRP A 88 6.42 -9.39 -1.71
C TRP A 88 6.48 -10.92 -1.67
N ASP A 89 7.24 -11.50 -0.74
CA ASP A 89 7.27 -12.95 -0.50
C ASP A 89 5.92 -13.49 0.02
N ASN A 90 5.08 -12.61 0.58
CA ASN A 90 3.73 -12.94 1.02
C ASN A 90 2.69 -12.83 -0.11
N VAL A 91 3.08 -12.38 -1.30
CA VAL A 91 2.19 -12.10 -2.42
C VAL A 91 2.48 -13.07 -3.56
N THR A 92 1.51 -13.92 -3.87
CA THR A 92 1.59 -14.82 -5.04
C THR A 92 0.53 -14.45 -6.05
N PHE A 93 0.95 -14.30 -7.31
CA PHE A 93 0.03 -14.07 -8.44
C PHE A 93 -0.29 -15.40 -9.12
N GLY A 94 -1.56 -15.60 -9.46
CA GLY A 94 -1.98 -16.83 -10.13
C GLY A 94 -3.17 -16.63 -11.06
N LYS A 95 -3.52 -17.72 -11.74
CA LYS A 95 -4.71 -17.82 -12.57
C LYS A 95 -5.44 -19.09 -12.17
N ASP A 96 -6.73 -18.96 -11.89
CA ASP A 96 -7.56 -20.12 -11.62
C ASP A 96 -7.78 -20.91 -12.92
N PHE A 97 -7.53 -22.21 -12.89
CA PHE A 97 -7.66 -23.08 -14.05
C PHE A 97 -9.12 -23.36 -14.43
N ALA A 98 -10.04 -23.31 -13.46
CA ALA A 98 -11.46 -23.57 -13.72
C ALA A 98 -12.17 -22.35 -14.32
N SER A 99 -11.96 -21.16 -13.74
CA SER A 99 -12.65 -19.93 -14.17
C SER A 99 -11.83 -19.07 -15.14
N GLY A 100 -10.52 -19.33 -15.27
CA GLY A 100 -9.61 -18.48 -16.02
C GLY A 100 -9.32 -17.12 -15.37
N ASN A 101 -9.85 -16.86 -14.17
CA ASN A 101 -9.71 -15.58 -13.50
C ASN A 101 -8.36 -15.42 -12.82
N HIS A 102 -7.79 -14.22 -12.93
CA HIS A 102 -6.58 -13.86 -12.19
C HIS A 102 -6.89 -13.64 -10.72
N TYR A 103 -5.97 -14.09 -9.85
CA TYR A 103 -6.06 -13.86 -8.42
C TYR A 103 -4.71 -13.44 -7.84
N VAL A 104 -4.78 -12.76 -6.71
CA VAL A 104 -3.66 -12.51 -5.80
C VAL A 104 -3.90 -13.32 -4.54
N ARG A 105 -2.96 -14.21 -4.22
CA ARG A 105 -2.92 -14.93 -2.95
C ARG A 105 -2.03 -14.17 -1.98
N LEU A 106 -2.56 -13.89 -0.79
CA LEU A 106 -1.84 -13.25 0.31
C LEU A 106 -1.65 -14.23 1.46
N ASP A 107 -0.41 -14.64 1.68
CA ASP A 107 0.02 -15.48 2.80
C ASP A 107 0.44 -14.58 3.96
N LEU A 108 -0.41 -14.42 4.97
CA LEU A 108 -0.15 -13.51 6.10
C LEU A 108 0.47 -14.27 7.27
N PRO A 109 1.77 -14.07 7.59
CA PRO A 109 2.43 -14.83 8.65
C PRO A 109 2.15 -14.30 10.07
N PHE A 110 1.53 -13.12 10.20
CA PHE A 110 1.28 -12.47 11.48
C PHE A 110 -0.23 -12.24 11.68
N ARG A 111 -0.92 -13.09 12.44
CA ARG A 111 -2.25 -12.73 12.98
C ARG A 111 -2.29 -12.99 14.46
N LYS A 112 -2.62 -11.93 15.21
CA LYS A 112 -2.57 -11.89 16.69
C LYS A 112 -3.56 -12.83 17.39
N THR A 113 -4.47 -13.47 16.65
CA THR A 113 -5.57 -14.28 17.20
C THR A 113 -5.42 -15.78 16.96
N HIS A 114 -4.33 -16.24 16.32
CA HIS A 114 -4.17 -17.66 16.06
C HIS A 114 -3.46 -18.35 17.23
N GLN A 115 -4.23 -18.92 18.16
CA GLN A 115 -3.68 -19.64 19.33
C GLN A 115 -2.93 -20.94 18.92
N ASN A 116 -3.27 -21.56 17.78
CA ASN A 116 -2.81 -22.92 17.44
C ASN A 116 -1.93 -23.03 16.17
N GLY A 117 -1.34 -21.93 15.67
CA GLY A 117 -0.61 -21.85 14.37
C GLY A 117 -1.37 -22.31 13.10
N GLY A 118 -1.61 -21.42 12.13
CA GLY A 118 -2.19 -21.81 10.81
C GLY A 118 -3.20 -20.82 10.23
N ILE A 119 -2.73 -19.72 9.65
CA ILE A 119 -3.62 -18.77 8.98
C ILE A 119 -3.79 -19.20 7.52
N ALA A 120 -5.02 -19.51 7.11
CA ALA A 120 -5.34 -19.75 5.71
C ALA A 120 -5.05 -18.49 4.88
N PRO A 121 -4.48 -18.63 3.67
CA PRO A 121 -4.21 -17.48 2.82
C PRO A 121 -5.49 -16.84 2.29
N PHE A 122 -5.41 -15.55 2.00
CA PHE A 122 -6.51 -14.82 1.35
C PHE A 122 -6.36 -14.90 -0.16
N TYR A 123 -7.41 -15.33 -0.85
CA TYR A 123 -7.48 -15.33 -2.31
C TYR A 123 -8.33 -14.15 -2.77
N LEU A 124 -7.68 -13.17 -3.41
CA LEU A 124 -8.31 -11.97 -3.94
C LEU A 124 -8.46 -12.09 -5.45
N TYR A 125 -9.69 -12.25 -5.93
CA TYR A 125 -9.99 -12.38 -7.35
C TYR A 125 -10.17 -11.01 -8.02
N ALA A 126 -9.96 -10.98 -9.33
CA ALA A 126 -10.23 -9.79 -10.13
C ALA A 126 -11.73 -9.44 -10.09
N GLN A 127 -12.04 -8.16 -9.90
CA GLN A 127 -13.40 -7.64 -9.91
C GLN A 127 -13.51 -6.49 -10.93
N PRO A 128 -13.79 -6.79 -12.21
CA PRO A 128 -13.85 -5.77 -13.26
C PRO A 128 -14.97 -4.76 -13.03
N ASP A 129 -16.11 -5.19 -12.46
CA ASP A 129 -17.27 -4.33 -12.20
C ASP A 129 -17.03 -3.33 -11.07
N ARG A 130 -16.07 -3.64 -10.18
CA ARG A 130 -15.73 -2.84 -9.00
C ARG A 130 -14.23 -2.57 -8.95
N PRO A 131 -13.70 -1.74 -9.86
CA PRO A 131 -12.26 -1.48 -9.94
C PRO A 131 -11.69 -0.82 -8.67
N TRP A 132 -12.52 -0.19 -7.84
CA TRP A 132 -12.12 0.37 -6.54
C TRP A 132 -11.87 -0.68 -5.44
N LEU A 133 -12.36 -1.90 -5.62
CA LEU A 133 -12.09 -3.06 -4.74
C LEU A 133 -11.26 -4.14 -5.45
N CYS A 134 -10.85 -3.93 -6.70
CA CYS A 134 -10.06 -4.91 -7.44
C CYS A 134 -8.59 -4.87 -7.00
N ALA A 135 -8.26 -5.63 -5.95
CA ALA A 135 -6.89 -5.75 -5.46
C ALA A 135 -5.93 -6.23 -6.55
N VAL A 136 -6.35 -7.13 -7.44
CA VAL A 136 -5.53 -7.63 -8.56
C VAL A 136 -5.05 -6.47 -9.45
N THR A 137 -5.96 -5.59 -9.86
CA THR A 137 -5.63 -4.43 -10.71
C THR A 137 -4.73 -3.44 -9.96
N LEU A 138 -5.01 -3.19 -8.68
CA LEU A 138 -4.20 -2.28 -7.86
C LEU A 138 -2.78 -2.83 -7.65
N PHE A 139 -2.64 -4.13 -7.38
CA PHE A 139 -1.34 -4.81 -7.30
C PHE A 139 -0.59 -4.74 -8.63
N ALA A 140 -1.24 -5.01 -9.76
CA ALA A 140 -0.60 -4.96 -11.07
C ALA A 140 -0.08 -3.54 -11.40
N LYS A 141 -0.90 -2.50 -11.15
CA LYS A 141 -0.48 -1.11 -11.32
C LYS A 141 0.68 -0.76 -10.39
N TRP A 142 0.63 -1.18 -9.13
CA TRP A 142 1.67 -0.90 -8.14
C TRP A 142 2.97 -1.65 -8.44
N TRP A 143 2.88 -2.90 -8.89
CA TRP A 143 4.04 -3.71 -9.31
C TRP A 143 4.80 -3.05 -10.46
N LYS A 144 4.07 -2.57 -11.48
CA LYS A 144 4.64 -1.83 -12.59
C LYS A 144 5.33 -0.55 -12.12
N LEU A 145 4.68 0.22 -11.23
CA LEU A 145 5.20 1.49 -10.73
C LEU A 145 6.39 1.33 -9.77
N SER A 146 6.40 0.26 -8.98
CA SER A 146 7.48 -0.06 -8.03
C SER A 146 8.71 -0.69 -8.70
N GLY A 147 8.67 -0.97 -10.00
CA GLY A 147 9.80 -1.46 -10.78
C GLY A 147 10.05 -2.97 -10.62
N SER A 148 9.01 -3.78 -10.45
CA SER A 148 9.10 -5.24 -10.29
C SER A 148 10.09 -5.68 -9.20
N PRO A 149 9.83 -5.31 -7.93
CA PRO A 149 10.74 -5.60 -6.84
C PRO A 149 10.92 -7.10 -6.60
N LYS A 150 12.17 -7.54 -6.44
CA LYS A 150 12.54 -8.94 -6.14
C LYS A 150 12.43 -9.32 -4.65
N GLY A 151 11.78 -8.49 -3.83
CA GLY A 151 11.70 -8.71 -2.38
C GLY A 151 11.35 -7.45 -1.56
N GLY A 152 11.25 -7.67 -0.25
CA GLY A 152 11.01 -6.63 0.75
C GLY A 152 9.54 -6.23 0.90
N TYR A 153 9.28 -5.12 1.60
CA TYR A 153 7.92 -4.65 1.86
C TYR A 153 7.19 -4.22 0.59
N VAL A 154 5.90 -4.58 0.49
CA VAL A 154 4.98 -4.11 -0.56
C VAL A 154 4.79 -2.60 -0.45
N PHE A 155 4.57 -2.12 0.77
CA PHE A 155 4.34 -0.71 1.07
C PHE A 155 5.64 -0.08 1.55
N ARG A 156 6.20 0.82 0.74
CA ARG A 156 7.54 1.39 0.98
C ARG A 156 7.43 2.85 1.44
N ARG A 157 8.35 3.25 2.31
CA ARG A 157 8.43 4.63 2.76
C ARG A 157 8.85 5.52 1.60
N LYS A 158 8.13 6.60 1.34
CA LYS A 158 8.55 7.61 0.34
C LYS A 158 9.59 8.55 0.95
N HIS A 159 10.73 8.72 0.29
CA HIS A 159 11.77 9.71 0.62
C HIS A 159 11.97 10.64 -0.58
N GLY A 160 11.52 11.90 -0.45
CA GLY A 160 11.56 12.86 -1.54
C GLY A 160 10.70 12.39 -2.73
N SER A 161 11.30 12.30 -3.92
CA SER A 161 10.66 11.83 -5.15
C SER A 161 10.66 10.31 -5.33
N ARG A 162 11.46 9.56 -4.53
CA ARG A 162 11.65 8.11 -4.68
C ARG A 162 11.05 7.33 -3.52
N PHE A 163 10.68 6.07 -3.77
CA PHE A 163 10.38 5.12 -2.69
C PHE A 163 11.68 4.56 -2.14
N SER A 164 11.71 4.24 -0.83
CA SER A 164 12.87 3.63 -0.20
C SER A 164 13.20 2.31 -0.89
N ASP A 165 14.49 2.07 -1.14
CA ASP A 165 14.97 0.74 -1.51
C ASP A 165 14.60 -0.28 -0.42
N ASP A 166 14.49 -1.54 -0.82
CA ASP A 166 14.30 -2.65 0.12
C ASP A 166 15.41 -2.59 1.20
N PRO A 167 15.06 -2.58 2.50
CA PRO A 167 16.04 -2.60 3.58
C PRO A 167 17.08 -3.72 3.43
N PHE A 168 16.70 -4.88 2.89
CA PHE A 168 17.61 -5.98 2.62
C PHE A 168 18.61 -5.64 1.50
N LEU A 169 18.15 -5.06 0.39
CA LEU A 169 19.04 -4.58 -0.68
C LEU A 169 19.98 -3.47 -0.21
N ARG A 170 19.53 -2.62 0.71
CA ARG A 170 20.35 -1.55 1.29
C ARG A 170 21.48 -2.10 2.16
N MET A 171 21.21 -3.15 2.95
CA MET A 171 22.25 -3.86 3.70
C MET A 171 23.26 -4.57 2.78
N VAL A 172 22.80 -5.18 1.68
CA VAL A 172 23.69 -5.82 0.70
C VAL A 172 24.57 -4.80 -0.03
N ARG A 173 24.02 -3.66 -0.46
CA ARG A 173 24.79 -2.57 -1.11
C ARG A 173 25.79 -1.89 -0.18
N LEU A 174 25.50 -1.81 1.12
CA LEU A 174 26.46 -1.30 2.11
C LEU A 174 27.60 -2.28 2.37
N LYS A 175 27.36 -3.59 2.21
CA LYS A 175 28.36 -4.63 2.43
C LYS A 175 29.26 -4.87 1.21
N TYR A 176 28.74 -4.62 0.01
CA TYR A 176 29.47 -4.70 -1.26
C TYR A 176 29.10 -3.51 -2.14
N PRO A 177 29.80 -2.37 -2.04
CA PRO A 177 29.62 -1.29 -2.99
C PRO A 177 29.95 -1.81 -4.40
N PRO A 178 29.19 -1.43 -5.44
CA PRO A 178 29.53 -1.82 -6.80
C PRO A 178 30.94 -1.33 -7.10
N LEU A 179 31.81 -2.25 -7.52
CA LEU A 179 33.15 -1.92 -8.01
C LEU A 179 32.98 -0.86 -9.08
N GLN A 180 33.55 0.33 -8.85
CA GLN A 180 33.70 1.33 -9.89
C GLN A 180 34.59 0.72 -10.97
N THR A 181 33.98 0.16 -12.01
CA THR A 181 34.69 -0.07 -13.27
C THR A 181 34.95 1.30 -13.87
N LYS A 182 36.10 1.87 -13.51
CA LYS A 182 36.75 2.89 -14.33
C LYS A 182 37.15 2.18 -15.63
N TYR A 183 36.34 2.37 -16.66
CA TYR A 183 36.82 2.28 -18.03
C TYR A 183 37.01 3.72 -18.49
N ASP A 184 38.28 4.06 -18.67
CA ASP A 184 38.93 5.15 -19.40
C ASP A 184 38.18 6.48 -19.60
#